data_AF-A0A443RTV5-F1
#
_entry.id   AF-A0A443RTV5-F1
#
_cell.length_a   1.000
_cell.length_b   1.000
_cell.length_c   1.000
_cell.angle_alpha   90.00
_cell.angle_beta   90.00
_cell.angle_gamma   90.00
#
_symmetry.space_group_name_H-M   'P 1'
#
loop_
_entity.id
_entity.type
_entity.pdbx_description
1 polymer ?
#
loop_
_entity_poly.entity_id
_entity_poly.type
_entity_poly.pdbx_seq_one_letter_code
_entity_poly.pdbx_strand_id
1 'polypeptide(L)'
;MEQFSKEQLFFIAYASTWCNDDSKEYLEMQLTDDSHAPGRSRVLVPLMNSDDFAKAYNCPQGSKMNPVITVTHKFLPHISPTCRY
;
A
#
# COMPACT_ATOMS: atom_id res chain seq x y z
N MET A 1 3.33 -14.04 23.74
CA MET A 1 3.15 -13.47 22.38
C MET A 1 4.00 -12.23 22.31
N GLU A 2 5.22 -12.29 21.77
CA GLU A 2 6.00 -11.07 21.44
C GLU A 2 6.84 -11.36 20.19
N GLN A 3 6.17 -11.54 19.05
CA GLN A 3 6.84 -11.77 17.76
C GLN A 3 6.79 -10.52 16.85
N PHE A 4 6.03 -9.49 17.24
CA PHE A 4 5.86 -8.25 16.48
C PHE A 4 5.93 -7.03 17.40
N SER A 5 6.53 -5.93 16.92
CA SER A 5 6.50 -4.64 17.63
C SER A 5 5.10 -4.03 17.62
N LYS A 6 4.87 -2.99 18.44
CA LYS A 6 3.59 -2.25 18.46
C LYS A 6 3.27 -1.63 17.10
N GLU A 7 4.30 -1.13 16.41
CA GLU A 7 4.19 -0.55 15.06
C GLU A 7 3.79 -1.63 14.05
N GLN A 8 4.43 -2.81 14.11
CA GLN A 8 4.06 -3.93 13.24
C GLN A 8 2.64 -4.43 13.54
N LEU A 9 2.23 -4.52 14.80
CA LEU A 9 0.87 -4.90 15.19
C LEU A 9 -0.18 -3.91 14.69
N PHE A 10 0.12 -2.60 14.66
CA PHE A 10 -0.77 -1.60 14.08
C PHE A 10 -1.05 -1.90 12.59
N PHE A 11 0.00 -2.15 11.80
CA PHE A 11 -0.16 -2.43 10.38
C PHE A 11 -0.80 -3.80 10.11
N ILE A 12 -0.57 -4.79 10.97
CA ILE A 12 -1.28 -6.08 10.92
C ILE A 12 -2.77 -5.84 11.15
N ALA A 13 -3.16 -5.13 12.22
CA ALA A 13 -4.55 -4.84 12.51
C ALA A 13 -5.24 -4.04 11.39
N TYR A 14 -4.53 -3.06 10.82
CA TYR A 14 -4.98 -2.31 9.66
C TYR A 14 -5.25 -3.22 8.45
N ALA A 15 -4.31 -4.09 8.10
CA ALA A 15 -4.46 -5.02 6.98
C ALA A 15 -5.57 -6.05 7.23
N SER A 16 -5.68 -6.57 8.46
CA SER A 16 -6.71 -7.55 8.84
C SER A 16 -8.13 -7.01 8.71
N THR A 17 -8.33 -5.70 8.84
CA THR A 17 -9.65 -5.06 8.65
C THR A 17 -10.19 -5.25 7.23
N TRP A 18 -9.30 -5.44 6.25
CA TRP A 18 -9.65 -5.62 4.83
C TRP A 18 -9.41 -7.05 4.34
N CYS A 19 -9.24 -8.01 5.26
CA CYS A 19 -9.08 -9.41 4.89
C CYS A 19 -10.42 -9.95 4.38
N ASN A 20 -10.48 -10.26 3.09
CA ASN A 20 -11.65 -10.82 2.45
C ASN A 20 -11.26 -11.89 1.40
N ASP A 21 -12.19 -12.81 1.16
CA ASP A 21 -12.08 -13.86 0.14
C ASP A 21 -13.25 -13.69 -0.83
N ASP A 22 -13.03 -12.87 -1.86
CA ASP A 22 -14.05 -12.52 -2.83
C ASP A 22 -14.03 -13.48 -4.02
N SER A 23 -15.22 -13.86 -4.50
CA SER A 23 -15.32 -14.59 -5.77
C SER A 23 -14.93 -13.68 -6.95
N LYS A 24 -14.58 -14.29 -8.09
CA LYS A 24 -14.25 -13.54 -9.30
C LYS A 24 -15.41 -12.67 -9.77
N GLU A 25 -16.63 -13.19 -9.71
CA GLU A 25 -17.87 -12.49 -10.10
C GLU A 25 -18.12 -11.29 -9.20
N TYR A 26 -17.90 -11.43 -7.88
CA TYR A 26 -18.01 -10.32 -6.95
C TYR A 26 -16.96 -9.25 -7.23
N LEU A 27 -15.71 -9.62 -7.51
CA LEU A 27 -14.65 -8.68 -7.88
C LEU A 27 -14.98 -7.94 -9.18
N GLU A 28 -15.54 -8.60 -10.19
CA GLU A 28 -15.96 -7.96 -11.45
C GLU A 28 -17.08 -6.94 -11.22
N MET A 29 -18.10 -7.31 -10.45
CA MET A 29 -19.15 -6.39 -10.03
C MET A 29 -18.57 -5.23 -9.21
N GLN A 30 -17.68 -5.49 -8.26
CA GLN A 30 -17.07 -4.43 -7.44
C GLN A 30 -16.28 -3.44 -8.31
N LEU A 31 -15.52 -3.94 -9.29
CA LEU A 31 -14.75 -3.08 -10.20
C LEU A 31 -15.62 -2.23 -11.13
N THR A 32 -16.89 -2.60 -11.35
CA THR A 32 -17.79 -1.92 -12.27
C THR A 32 -18.80 -1.02 -11.57
N ASP A 33 -19.32 -1.45 -10.43
CA ASP A 33 -20.46 -0.82 -9.75
C ASP A 33 -20.10 -0.18 -8.39
N ASP A 34 -18.96 -0.53 -7.79
CA ASP A 34 -18.52 0.04 -6.51
C ASP A 34 -17.51 1.18 -6.72
N SER A 35 -17.82 2.35 -6.18
CA SER A 35 -16.91 3.51 -6.17
C SER A 35 -15.63 3.27 -5.34
N HIS A 36 -15.63 2.23 -4.53
CA HIS A 36 -14.56 1.88 -3.63
C HIS A 36 -13.53 0.95 -4.26
N ALA A 37 -12.25 1.18 -3.93
CA ALA A 37 -11.20 0.23 -4.30
C ALA A 37 -11.40 -1.14 -3.62
N PRO A 38 -11.06 -2.26 -4.30
CA PRO A 38 -11.09 -3.60 -3.71
C PRO A 38 -10.23 -3.71 -2.43
N GLY A 39 -10.61 -4.60 -1.52
CA GLY A 39 -9.98 -4.76 -0.19
C GLY A 39 -8.46 -4.88 -0.25
N ARG A 40 -7.95 -5.71 -1.16
CA ARG A 40 -6.49 -5.87 -1.38
C ARG A 40 -5.80 -4.55 -1.75
N SER A 41 -6.41 -3.74 -2.61
CA SER A 41 -5.86 -2.46 -3.03
C SER A 41 -5.89 -1.43 -1.90
N ARG A 42 -6.92 -1.49 -1.03
CA ARG A 42 -7.02 -0.66 0.18
C ARG A 42 -5.90 -0.93 1.19
N VAL A 43 -5.29 -2.10 1.17
CA VAL A 43 -4.11 -2.41 2.00
C VAL A 43 -2.82 -2.04 1.27
N LEU A 44 -2.62 -2.60 0.07
CA LEU A 44 -1.32 -2.52 -0.59
C LEU A 44 -0.94 -1.09 -0.96
N VAL A 45 -1.86 -0.32 -1.55
CA VAL A 45 -1.53 1.01 -2.08
C VAL A 45 -1.19 1.99 -0.95
N PRO A 46 -1.97 2.12 0.12
CA PRO A 46 -1.60 2.99 1.24
C PRO A 46 -0.29 2.58 1.91
N LEU A 47 -0.05 1.28 2.13
CA LEU A 47 1.19 0.81 2.76
C LEU A 47 2.42 1.02 1.88
N MET A 48 2.30 0.86 0.55
CA MET A 48 3.36 1.23 -0.39
C MET A 48 3.74 2.72 -0.31
N ASN A 49 2.78 3.59 0.03
CA ASN A 49 3.00 5.04 0.16
C ASN A 49 3.45 5.46 1.58
N SER A 50 3.62 4.52 2.53
CA SER A 50 3.90 4.80 3.93
C SER A 50 5.36 4.53 4.30
N ASP A 51 6.11 5.59 4.56
CA ASP A 51 7.49 5.48 5.06
C ASP A 51 7.57 4.78 6.43
N ASP A 52 6.53 4.96 7.26
CA ASP A 52 6.47 4.33 8.59
C ASP A 52 6.25 2.82 8.49
N PHE A 53 5.43 2.37 7.53
CA PHE A 53 5.32 0.95 7.23
C PHE A 53 6.65 0.39 6.73
N ALA A 54 7.29 1.08 5.78
CA ALA A 54 8.57 0.66 5.22
C ALA A 54 9.65 0.54 6.31
N LYS A 55 9.70 1.47 7.27
CA LYS A 55 10.60 1.40 8.43
C LYS A 55 10.25 0.24 9.36
N ALA A 56 8.97 0.09 9.72
CA ALA A 56 8.52 -0.96 10.66
C ALA A 56 8.82 -2.38 10.16
N TYR A 57 8.86 -2.58 8.84
CA TYR A 57 9.17 -3.87 8.20
C TYR A 57 10.53 -3.90 7.50
N ASN A 58 11.37 -2.87 7.65
CA ASN A 58 12.67 -2.73 6.99
C ASN A 58 12.62 -2.99 5.47
N CYS A 59 11.59 -2.48 4.80
CA CYS A 59 11.41 -2.63 3.35
C CYS A 59 12.46 -1.79 2.59
N PRO A 60 13.36 -2.38 1.79
CA PRO A 60 14.34 -1.64 1.02
C PRO A 60 13.67 -0.71 0.01
N GLN A 61 14.28 0.44 -0.26
CA GLN A 61 13.82 1.35 -1.30
C GLN A 61 13.83 0.65 -2.68
N GLY A 62 12.75 0.83 -3.45
CA GLY A 62 12.52 0.16 -4.72
C GLY A 62 11.91 -1.24 -4.58
N SER A 63 11.73 -1.76 -3.37
CA SER A 63 10.96 -3.00 -3.17
C SER A 63 9.48 -2.79 -3.48
N LYS A 64 8.75 -3.89 -3.70
CA LYS A 64 7.31 -3.83 -4.00
C LYS A 64 6.52 -3.02 -2.96
N MET A 65 6.90 -3.09 -1.69
CA MET A 65 6.21 -2.41 -0.59
C MET A 65 6.87 -1.09 -0.17
N ASN A 66 7.91 -0.65 -0.88
CA ASN A 66 8.54 0.66 -0.72
C ASN A 66 9.06 1.14 -2.10
N PRO A 67 8.17 1.41 -3.07
CA PRO A 67 8.58 1.81 -4.41
C PRO A 67 9.14 3.25 -4.42
N VAL A 68 10.05 3.55 -5.36
CA VAL A 68 10.64 4.89 -5.49
C VAL A 68 9.61 5.93 -5.95
N ILE A 69 8.60 5.49 -6.72
CA ILE A 69 7.55 6.35 -7.26
C ILE A 69 6.26 6.09 -6.48
N THR A 70 6.14 6.72 -5.33
CA THR A 70 4.88 6.80 -4.57
C THR A 70 4.25 8.18 -4.75
N VAL A 71 2.98 8.31 -4.38
CA VAL A 71 2.29 9.61 -4.40
C VAL A 71 2.97 10.59 -3.44
N THR A 72 3.51 10.08 -2.33
CA THR A 72 4.26 10.85 -1.33
C THR A 72 5.62 11.34 -1.84
N HIS A 73 6.34 10.51 -2.63
CA HIS A 73 7.63 10.89 -3.22
C HIS A 73 7.50 11.81 -4.45
N LYS A 74 6.32 11.86 -5.11
CA LYS A 74 6.03 12.83 -6.19
C LYS A 74 6.00 14.29 -5.72
N PHE A 75 5.89 14.55 -4.42
CA PHE A 75 5.89 15.91 -3.86
C PHE A 75 7.24 16.36 -3.29
N LEU A 76 8.30 15.55 -3.39
CA LEU A 76 9.65 16.04 -3.12
C LEU A 76 10.05 17.01 -4.25
N PRO A 77 10.30 18.30 -3.97
CA PRO A 77 10.51 19.33 -4.99
C PRO A 77 11.85 19.24 -5.74
N HIS A 78 12.54 18.09 -5.72
CA HIS A 78 13.91 17.96 -6.21
C HIS A 78 14.19 16.72 -7.06
N ILE A 79 13.25 16.31 -7.92
CA ILE A 79 13.62 15.57 -9.13
C ILE A 79 13.10 16.37 -10.33
N SER A 80 14.04 17.13 -10.89
CA SER A 80 13.93 17.99 -12.07
C SER A 80 13.11 17.36 -13.21
N PRO A 81 12.30 18.18 -13.93
CA PRO A 81 11.52 17.73 -15.07
C PRO A 81 12.46 17.48 -16.24
N THR A 82 12.84 16.24 -16.45
CA THR A 82 13.24 15.81 -17.80
C THR A 82 12.26 14.75 -18.26
N CYS A 83 11.12 15.24 -18.75
CA CYS A 83 10.53 14.65 -19.95
C CYS A 83 11.67 14.53 -20.99
N ARG A 84 12.06 13.30 -21.29
CA ARG A 84 12.78 12.98 -22.52
C ARG A 84 12.15 11.69 -23.05
N TYR A 85 11.29 11.90 -24.05
CA TYR A 85 10.61 10.99 -24.98
C TYR A 85 9.95 9.73 -24.40
#